data_AF-A0A944XYN6-F1
#
_entry.id   AF-A0A944XYN6-F1
#
_cell.length_a   1.000
_cell.length_b   1.000
_cell.length_c   1.000
_cell.angle_alpha   90.00
_cell.angle_beta   90.00
_cell.angle_gamma   90.00
#
_symmetry.space_group_name_H-M   'P 1'
#
loop_
_entity.id
_entity.type
_entity.pdbx_description
1 polymer ?
#
loop_
_entity_poly.entity_id
_entity_poly.type
_entity_poly.pdbx_seq_one_letter_code
_entity_poly.pdbx_strand_id
1 'polypeptide(L)'
;ENGLGQLVAGFAAGALTGSIFMAVAGARGHPGRMSLFGVLGWYICLAIFIQFETKNAGFVTLMIMGVSHSLGMISMSVLLLDATESRYRGRVMGVRMLAVYGLPIGLMASGVLIEWIGFKATASIYITTGIVLTLFIAYRWRTAFWR
;
A
#
# COMPACT_ATOMS: atom_id res chain seq x y z
N GLU A 1 3.98 -16.08 -22.44
CA GLU A 1 4.96 -15.19 -21.77
C GLU A 1 4.46 -13.76 -21.49
N ASN A 2 3.43 -13.22 -22.18
CA ASN A 2 2.91 -11.86 -21.93
C ASN A 2 1.97 -11.68 -20.72
N GLY A 3 1.78 -12.71 -19.88
CA GLY A 3 0.80 -12.66 -18.79
C GLY A 3 1.19 -11.72 -17.65
N LEU A 4 2.43 -11.83 -17.18
CA LEU A 4 2.93 -11.07 -16.03
C LEU A 4 3.08 -9.57 -16.35
N GLY A 5 3.60 -9.24 -17.55
CA GLY A 5 3.76 -7.85 -17.98
C GLY A 5 2.43 -7.11 -18.10
N GLN A 6 1.37 -7.80 -18.56
CA GLN A 6 0.03 -7.22 -18.61
C GLN A 6 -0.52 -6.94 -17.20
N LEU A 7 -0.31 -7.84 -16.24
CA LEU A 7 -0.72 -7.65 -14.86
C LEU A 7 -0.04 -6.43 -14.21
N VAL A 8 1.28 -6.29 -14.42
CA VAL A 8 2.04 -5.13 -13.93
C VAL A 8 1.58 -3.83 -14.62
N ALA A 9 1.31 -3.88 -15.92
CA ALA A 9 0.76 -2.73 -16.66
C ALA A 9 -0.61 -2.30 -16.11
N GLY A 10 -1.48 -3.26 -15.76
CA GLY A 10 -2.77 -2.96 -15.12
C GLY A 10 -2.61 -2.24 -13.77
N PHE A 11 -1.69 -2.71 -12.94
CA PHE A 11 -1.34 -2.02 -11.68
C PHE A 11 -0.82 -0.59 -11.92
N ALA A 12 0.10 -0.42 -12.86
CA ALA A 12 0.67 0.89 -13.20
C ALA A 12 -0.40 1.85 -13.75
N ALA A 13 -1.28 1.37 -14.63
CA ALA A 13 -2.40 2.13 -15.16
C ALA A 13 -3.35 2.57 -14.02
N GLY A 14 -3.72 1.65 -13.13
CA GLY A 14 -4.53 1.97 -11.96
C GLY A 14 -3.89 2.99 -11.02
N ALA A 15 -2.58 2.85 -10.76
CA ALA A 15 -1.83 3.80 -9.94
C ALA A 15 -1.77 5.21 -10.56
N LEU A 16 -1.61 5.29 -11.88
CA LEU A 16 -1.65 6.54 -12.63
C LEU A 16 -3.03 7.18 -12.54
N THR A 17 -4.11 6.42 -12.81
CA THR A 17 -5.49 6.92 -12.68
C THR A 17 -5.77 7.41 -11.26
N GLY A 18 -5.37 6.66 -10.22
CA GLY A 18 -5.52 7.07 -8.83
C GLY A 18 -4.76 8.37 -8.50
N SER A 19 -3.58 8.56 -9.07
CA SER A 19 -2.78 9.78 -8.87
C SER A 19 -3.42 11.00 -9.53
N ILE A 20 -3.94 10.85 -10.76
CA ILE A 20 -4.62 11.92 -11.50
C ILE A 20 -5.92 12.29 -10.76
N PHE A 21 -6.69 11.29 -10.34
CA PHE A 21 -7.91 11.52 -9.58
C PHE A 21 -7.65 12.33 -8.31
N MET A 22 -6.58 11.99 -7.58
CA MET A 22 -6.16 12.74 -6.39
C MET A 22 -5.67 14.16 -6.68
N ALA A 23 -4.95 14.34 -7.78
CA ALA A 23 -4.48 15.66 -8.21
C ALA A 23 -5.66 16.58 -8.58
N VAL A 24 -6.69 16.03 -9.23
CA VAL A 24 -7.88 16.79 -9.68
C VAL A 24 -8.88 17.02 -8.55
N ALA A 25 -9.17 16.00 -7.73
CA ALA A 25 -10.11 16.12 -6.61
C ALA A 25 -9.58 17.06 -5.50
N GLY A 26 -8.26 17.27 -5.47
CA GLY A 26 -7.57 17.93 -4.38
C GLY A 26 -7.58 17.04 -3.14
N ALA A 27 -6.55 17.13 -2.30
CA ALA A 27 -6.50 16.44 -1.01
C ALA A 27 -7.49 17.07 0.00
N ARG A 28 -8.78 17.17 -0.36
CA ARG A 28 -9.85 17.85 0.39
C ARG A 28 -10.42 17.02 1.54
N GLY A 29 -9.68 16.03 2.05
CA GLY A 29 -10.09 15.18 3.16
C GLY A 29 -9.00 15.09 4.23
N HIS A 30 -9.38 14.66 5.43
CA HIS A 30 -8.46 14.35 6.52
C HIS A 30 -7.41 13.35 6.01
N PRO A 31 -6.16 13.79 5.73
CA PRO A 31 -5.18 12.96 5.03
C PRO A 31 -4.86 11.70 5.84
N GLY A 32 -5.02 11.80 7.17
CA GLY A 32 -5.04 10.70 8.13
C GLY A 32 -5.91 9.52 7.73
N ARG A 33 -7.19 9.78 7.51
CA ARG A 33 -8.21 8.76 7.25
C ARG A 33 -8.07 8.22 5.83
N MET A 34 -7.74 9.06 4.85
CA MET A 34 -7.52 8.62 3.47
C MET A 34 -6.31 7.68 3.35
N SER A 35 -5.23 7.93 4.08
CA SER A 35 -4.07 7.02 4.10
C SER A 35 -4.47 5.65 4.66
N LEU A 36 -5.21 5.63 5.77
CA LEU A 36 -5.68 4.38 6.38
C LEU A 36 -6.61 3.59 5.46
N PHE A 37 -7.62 4.25 4.85
CA PHE A 37 -8.54 3.59 3.93
C PHE A 37 -7.83 3.09 2.66
N GLY A 38 -6.85 3.85 2.14
CA GLY A 38 -6.04 3.43 1.00
C GLY A 38 -5.22 2.17 1.29
N VAL A 39 -4.56 2.12 2.44
CA VAL A 39 -3.75 0.95 2.87
C VAL A 39 -4.64 -0.26 3.17
N LEU A 40 -5.77 -0.07 3.86
CA LEU A 40 -6.72 -1.16 4.11
C LEU A 40 -7.33 -1.69 2.82
N GLY A 41 -7.74 -0.79 1.91
CA GLY A 41 -8.24 -1.16 0.59
C GLY A 41 -7.20 -1.93 -0.23
N TRP A 42 -5.93 -1.52 -0.14
CA TRP A 42 -4.81 -2.23 -0.74
C TRP A 42 -4.66 -3.66 -0.21
N TYR A 43 -4.68 -3.86 1.12
CA TYR A 43 -4.62 -5.20 1.72
C TYR A 43 -5.83 -6.07 1.38
N ILE A 44 -7.04 -5.49 1.31
CA ILE A 44 -8.26 -6.21 0.88
C ILE A 44 -8.12 -6.67 -0.57
N CYS A 45 -7.63 -5.81 -1.46
CA CYS A 45 -7.38 -6.18 -2.85
C CYS A 45 -6.35 -7.31 -2.94
N LEU A 46 -5.31 -7.29 -2.10
CA LEU A 46 -4.28 -8.34 -2.04
C LEU A 46 -4.87 -9.67 -1.54
N ALA A 47 -5.76 -9.63 -0.55
CA ALA A 47 -6.47 -10.83 -0.08
C ALA A 47 -7.37 -11.43 -1.16
N ILE A 48 -8.08 -10.58 -1.90
CA ILE A 48 -8.91 -10.99 -3.04
C ILE A 48 -8.05 -11.58 -4.16
N PHE A 49 -6.89 -10.98 -4.45
CA PHE A 49 -5.98 -11.41 -5.50
C PHE A 49 -5.46 -12.84 -5.28
N ILE A 50 -5.14 -13.22 -4.04
CA ILE A 50 -4.65 -14.57 -3.71
C ILE A 50 -5.69 -15.67 -3.99
N GLN A 51 -6.97 -15.31 -3.96
CA GLN A 51 -8.07 -16.26 -4.17
C GLN A 51 -8.37 -16.49 -5.66
N PHE A 52 -7.96 -15.58 -6.54
CA PHE A 52 -8.22 -15.68 -7.97
C PHE A 52 -7.06 -16.34 -8.72
N GLU A 53 -7.33 -17.48 -9.36
CA GLU A 53 -6.37 -18.18 -10.23
C GLU A 53 -6.50 -17.74 -11.70
N THR A 54 -7.50 -16.90 -12.01
CA THR A 54 -7.81 -16.47 -13.37
C THR A 54 -7.10 -15.16 -13.74
N LYS A 55 -6.36 -15.16 -14.85
CA LYS A 55 -5.60 -14.01 -15.36
C LYS A 55 -6.41 -12.71 -15.46
N ASN A 56 -7.64 -12.76 -15.99
CA ASN A 56 -8.47 -11.57 -16.16
C ASN A 56 -8.95 -10.98 -14.84
N ALA A 57 -9.29 -11.83 -13.87
CA ALA A 57 -9.69 -11.39 -12.53
C ALA A 57 -8.50 -10.72 -11.82
N GLY A 58 -7.31 -11.30 -11.91
CA GLY A 58 -6.07 -10.72 -11.39
C GLY A 58 -5.77 -9.34 -11.97
N PHE A 59 -5.98 -9.13 -13.28
CA PHE A 59 -5.74 -7.83 -13.92
C PHE A 59 -6.64 -6.73 -13.36
N VAL A 60 -7.94 -6.99 -13.21
CA VAL A 60 -8.90 -6.02 -12.66
C VAL A 60 -8.59 -5.73 -11.19
N THR A 61 -8.30 -6.76 -10.40
CA THR A 61 -7.93 -6.58 -8.99
C THR A 61 -6.65 -5.75 -8.84
N LEU A 62 -5.63 -5.97 -9.67
CA LEU A 62 -4.39 -5.20 -9.66
C LEU A 62 -4.60 -3.75 -10.08
N MET A 63 -5.51 -3.48 -11.02
CA MET A 63 -5.86 -2.11 -11.41
C MET A 63 -6.50 -1.35 -10.24
N ILE A 64 -7.47 -1.97 -9.54
CA ILE A 64 -8.09 -1.39 -8.34
C ILE A 64 -7.04 -1.21 -7.23
N MET A 65 -6.17 -2.20 -7.05
CA MET A 65 -5.08 -2.17 -6.08
C MET A 65 -4.12 -1.00 -6.35
N GLY A 66 -3.83 -0.69 -7.61
CA GLY A 66 -3.01 0.46 -8.00
C GLY A 66 -3.62 1.80 -7.57
N VAL A 67 -4.94 1.96 -7.75
CA VAL A 67 -5.67 3.16 -7.29
C VAL A 67 -5.56 3.31 -5.77
N SER A 68 -5.86 2.25 -5.02
CA SER A 68 -5.78 2.26 -3.55
C SER A 68 -4.35 2.52 -3.04
N HIS A 69 -3.35 1.93 -3.69
CA HIS A 69 -1.94 2.14 -3.36
C HIS A 69 -1.52 3.60 -3.57
N SER A 70 -1.88 4.20 -4.70
CA SER A 70 -1.60 5.61 -5.00
C SER A 70 -2.25 6.54 -3.97
N LEU A 71 -3.52 6.28 -3.63
CA LEU A 71 -4.27 7.03 -2.62
C LEU A 71 -3.57 6.97 -1.25
N GLY A 72 -3.18 5.77 -0.81
CA GLY A 72 -2.49 5.56 0.46
C GLY A 72 -1.15 6.27 0.54
N MET A 73 -0.34 6.17 -0.52
CA MET A 73 1.01 6.75 -0.59
C MET A 73 1.01 8.28 -0.64
N ILE A 74 0.08 8.88 -1.40
CA ILE A 74 -0.07 10.33 -1.49
C ILE A 74 -0.52 10.89 -0.14
N SER A 75 -1.59 10.33 0.45
CA SER A 75 -2.10 10.79 1.74
C SER A 75 -1.09 10.63 2.87
N MET A 76 -0.31 9.54 2.90
CA MET A 76 0.77 9.33 3.86
C MET A 76 1.85 10.42 3.76
N SER A 77 2.22 10.81 2.53
CA SER A 77 3.23 11.84 2.30
C SER A 77 2.74 13.22 2.73
N VAL A 78 1.46 13.53 2.50
CA VAL A 78 0.82 14.77 2.95
C VAL A 78 0.76 14.84 4.48
N LEU A 79 0.31 13.76 5.15
CA LEU A 79 0.33 13.65 6.62
C LEU A 79 1.71 13.92 7.21
N LEU A 80 2.75 13.32 6.64
CA LEU A 80 4.10 13.49 7.14
C LEU A 80 4.57 14.93 7.00
N LEU A 81 4.30 15.58 5.87
CA LEU A 81 4.67 16.98 5.61
C LEU A 81 3.89 17.98 6.46
N ASP A 82 2.63 17.66 6.80
CA ASP A 82 1.77 18.47 7.65
C ASP A 82 2.19 18.36 9.13
N ALA A 83 2.49 17.15 9.60
CA ALA A 83 2.95 16.90 10.96
C ALA A 83 4.41 17.32 11.23
N THR A 84 5.21 17.60 10.19
CA THR A 84 6.61 18.01 10.35
C THR A 84 6.86 19.48 10.05
N GLU A 85 7.51 20.12 11.01
CA GLU A 85 8.04 21.48 10.89
C GLU A 85 9.03 21.56 9.70
N SER A 86 9.01 22.69 8.97
CA SER A 86 9.70 22.86 7.68
C SER A 86 11.18 22.49 7.71
N ARG A 87 11.85 22.71 8.85
CA ARG A 87 13.26 22.42 9.08
C ARG A 87 13.60 20.92 9.15
N TYR A 88 12.65 20.06 9.52
CA TYR A 88 12.88 18.61 9.73
C TYR A 88 12.32 17.71 8.64
N ARG A 89 11.57 18.25 7.66
CA ARG A 89 10.94 17.50 6.56
C ARG A 89 11.90 16.58 5.83
N GLY A 90 13.12 17.06 5.53
CA GLY A 90 14.15 16.25 4.85
C GLY A 90 14.63 15.05 5.67
N ARG A 91 14.77 15.21 7.00
CA ARG A 91 15.17 14.11 7.89
C ARG A 91 14.07 13.07 8.05
N VAL A 92 12.82 13.52 8.24
CA VAL A 92 11.69 12.60 8.42
C VAL A 92 11.37 11.84 7.14
N MET A 93 11.43 12.49 5.96
CA MET A 93 11.33 11.77 4.69
C MET A 93 12.50 10.80 4.46
N GLY A 94 13.71 11.15 4.90
CA GLY A 94 14.87 10.25 4.88
C GLY A 94 14.68 9.00 5.76
N VAL A 95 14.18 9.17 7.00
CA VAL A 95 13.89 8.04 7.91
C VAL A 95 12.83 7.11 7.32
N ARG A 96 11.79 7.65 6.66
CA ARG A 96 10.81 6.83 5.94
C ARG A 96 11.48 5.98 4.86
N MET A 97 12.38 6.56 4.05
CA MET A 97 13.11 5.81 3.03
C MET A 97 13.94 4.68 3.64
N LEU A 98 14.59 4.91 4.79
CA LEU A 98 15.31 3.87 5.55
C LEU A 98 14.39 2.73 5.99
N ALA A 99 13.18 3.03 6.45
CA ALA A 99 12.19 2.00 6.77
C ALA A 99 11.74 1.21 5.53
N VAL A 100 11.60 1.87 4.37
CA VAL A 100 11.26 1.21 3.10
C VAL A 100 12.39 0.31 2.61
N TYR A 101 13.66 0.59 2.90
CA TYR A 101 14.78 -0.32 2.60
C TYR A 101 14.73 -1.66 3.35
N GLY A 102 13.78 -1.85 4.29
CA GLY A 102 13.46 -3.17 4.83
C GLY A 102 12.79 -4.11 3.82
N LEU A 103 12.17 -3.59 2.74
CA LEU A 103 11.46 -4.38 1.72
C LEU A 103 12.36 -5.43 1.04
N PRO A 104 13.55 -5.09 0.51
CA PRO A 104 14.47 -6.07 -0.08
C PRO A 104 14.79 -7.24 0.86
N ILE A 105 15.08 -6.96 2.13
CA ILE A 105 15.39 -7.98 3.13
C ILE A 105 14.16 -8.85 3.40
N GLY A 106 12.99 -8.23 3.56
CA GLY A 106 11.72 -8.93 3.73
C GLY A 106 11.35 -9.79 2.52
N LEU A 107 11.67 -9.35 1.30
CA LEU A 107 11.45 -10.11 0.07
C LEU A 107 12.37 -11.34 0.00
N MET A 108 13.65 -11.20 0.35
CA MET A 108 14.57 -12.34 0.42
C MET A 108 14.08 -13.40 1.43
N ALA A 109 13.66 -12.98 2.62
CA ALA A 109 13.06 -13.88 3.61
C ALA A 109 11.77 -14.53 3.10
N SER A 110 10.93 -13.77 2.40
CA SER A 110 9.69 -14.28 1.83
C SER A 110 9.94 -15.34 0.74
N GLY A 111 11.02 -15.23 -0.03
CA GLY A 111 11.37 -16.23 -1.06
C GLY A 111 11.58 -17.61 -0.45
N VAL A 112 12.35 -17.69 0.64
CA VAL A 112 12.56 -18.94 1.40
C VAL A 112 11.23 -19.44 1.99
N LEU A 113 10.41 -18.55 2.54
CA LEU A 113 9.12 -18.93 3.11
C LEU A 113 8.16 -19.49 2.05
N ILE A 114 8.15 -18.93 0.84
CA ILE A 114 7.32 -19.39 -0.27
C ILE A 114 7.71 -20.81 -0.69
N GLU A 115 9.00 -21.16 -0.66
CA GLU A 115 9.45 -22.54 -0.96
C GLU A 115 8.95 -23.54 0.09
N TRP A 116 8.81 -23.13 1.36
CA TRP A 116 8.46 -24.02 2.47
C TRP A 116 6.96 -24.22 2.63
N ILE A 117 6.18 -23.13 2.64
CA ILE A 117 4.74 -23.15 2.94
C ILE A 117 3.87 -22.76 1.74
N GLY A 118 4.48 -22.44 0.61
CA GLY A 118 3.79 -22.02 -0.61
C GLY A 118 3.42 -20.54 -0.65
N PHE A 119 3.07 -20.07 -1.84
CA PHE A 119 2.75 -18.66 -2.11
C PHE A 119 1.50 -18.19 -1.37
N LYS A 120 0.39 -18.95 -1.44
CA LYS A 120 -0.89 -18.55 -0.82
C LYS A 120 -0.75 -18.38 0.70
N ALA A 121 -0.15 -19.35 1.39
CA ALA A 121 0.01 -19.29 2.85
C ALA A 121 0.93 -18.14 3.29
N THR A 122 2.07 -17.96 2.61
CA THR A 122 2.98 -16.84 2.88
C THR A 122 2.24 -15.51 2.71
N ALA A 123 1.58 -15.31 1.57
CA ALA A 123 0.90 -14.06 1.27
C ALA A 123 -0.25 -13.77 2.26
N SER A 124 -1.02 -14.79 2.68
CA SER A 124 -2.03 -14.64 3.74
C SER A 124 -1.44 -14.18 5.08
N ILE A 125 -0.31 -14.75 5.52
CA ILE A 125 0.36 -14.34 6.76
C ILE A 125 0.80 -12.87 6.70
N TYR A 126 1.39 -12.45 5.57
CA TYR A 126 1.81 -11.05 5.37
C TYR A 126 0.63 -10.09 5.36
N ILE A 127 -0.49 -10.45 4.70
CA ILE A 127 -1.71 -9.62 4.71
C ILE A 127 -2.26 -9.50 6.12
N THR A 128 -2.45 -10.61 6.83
CA THR A 128 -3.04 -10.59 8.18
C THR A 128 -2.17 -9.78 9.12
N THR A 129 -0.85 -9.97 9.08
CA THR A 129 0.11 -9.22 9.90
C THR A 129 0.06 -7.73 9.55
N GLY A 130 0.05 -7.40 8.26
CA GLY A 130 -0.04 -6.03 7.78
C GLY A 130 -1.32 -5.32 8.21
N ILE A 131 -2.48 -5.99 8.11
CA ILE A 131 -3.78 -5.47 8.56
C ILE A 131 -3.76 -5.24 10.08
N VAL A 132 -3.30 -6.22 10.87
CA VAL A 132 -3.25 -6.11 12.34
C VAL A 132 -2.35 -4.95 12.77
N LEU A 133 -1.15 -4.83 12.20
CA LEU A 133 -0.25 -3.72 12.50
C LEU A 133 -0.85 -2.37 12.08
N THR A 134 -1.49 -2.31 10.91
CA THR A 134 -2.15 -1.09 10.42
C THR A 134 -3.28 -0.66 11.36
N LEU A 135 -4.12 -1.60 11.80
CA LEU A 135 -5.20 -1.33 12.76
C LEU A 135 -4.65 -0.94 14.14
N PHE A 136 -3.56 -1.58 14.59
CA PHE A 136 -2.91 -1.24 15.86
C PHE A 136 -2.34 0.19 15.85
N ILE A 137 -1.67 0.58 14.75
CA ILE A 137 -1.18 1.94 14.51
C ILE A 137 -2.35 2.93 14.49
N ALA A 138 -3.41 2.61 13.76
CA ALA A 138 -4.60 3.46 13.68
C ALA A 138 -5.29 3.62 15.04
N TYR A 139 -5.36 2.56 15.85
CA TYR A 139 -5.91 2.59 17.19
C TYR A 139 -5.03 3.41 18.15
N ARG A 140 -3.72 3.17 18.13
CA ARG A 140 -2.76 3.83 19.02
C ARG A 140 -2.66 5.33 18.76
N TRP A 141 -2.70 5.74 17.49
CA TRP A 141 -2.58 7.15 17.09
C TRP A 141 -3.89 7.74 16.59
N ARG A 142 -5.03 7.17 16.99
CA ARG A 142 -6.37 7.63 16.59
C ARG A 142 -6.57 9.13 16.75
N THR A 143 -6.00 9.73 17.78
CA THR A 143 -6.10 11.17 18.08
C THR A 143 -5.30 12.05 17.13
N ALA A 144 -4.20 11.55 16.57
CA ALA A 144 -3.40 12.27 15.56
C ALA A 144 -4.02 12.13 14.16
N PHE A 145 -4.69 11.00 13.87
CA PHE A 145 -5.39 10.78 12.61
C PHE A 145 -6.74 11.50 12.50
N TRP A 146 -7.33 11.92 13.62
CA TRP A 146 -8.63 12.61 13.71
C TRP A 146 -8.56 14.11 14.00
N ARG A 147 -7.35 14.66 14.14
CA ARG A 147 -7.12 16.12 14.08
C ARG A 147 -7.12 16.58 12.63
#